data_AF-A0A7J7XPR5-F1
#
_entry.id   AF-A0A7J7XPR5-F1
#
_cell.length_a   1.000
_cell.length_b   1.000
_cell.length_c   1.000
_cell.angle_alpha   90.00
_cell.angle_beta   90.00
_cell.angle_gamma   90.00
#
_symmetry.space_group_name_H-M   'P 1'
#
loop_
_entity.id
_entity.type
_entity.pdbx_description
1 polymer ?
#
loop_
_entity_poly.entity_id
_entity_poly.type
_entity_poly.pdbx_seq_one_letter_code
_entity_poly.pdbx_strand_id
1 'polypeptide(L)'
;MLPAILLLLLGGALAHPDRIISPNPACENPPAVLLEVKGTLQRPLGRDSRNSPANCTWLILGSTKQTVTVRFQKLHLACDSERLILRSPLLPQIVLCDAPTSPLHLPGGNVTITYSYAGARAPMGQGFLLSYSQGGLDRDVHEAINTGSGSPREEERILSALMLHSPSPEGLQCQREEFRCLNHRCVPLAQHCDGVDACGDGSDEADCSSDPFPDLNPGSVPTPPCNHTLEDFYGVFSSPGYSQLASVSHPQSCFWLLDPHDGRRLAVRFTALDLGYEDAVHVYDGSGPPETSRPLRRLTRFNNGKAVTVETLSGQAIVAYHTVPWSNSRGFNATYHVQGYCLPWDRPCGLGSGLGPSEGLGERCYSEAQRCDGSWDCADGTDEENCPGCPPGHYPCGAAGSPGATACYLRADRCNYQTFCTDGADERRCRHCQPGNFRCRDEKCVYETWVCDGQPDCADGSDEWDCSYALPRKVITAAVIGSLVCGLLLVIALGCTCKLYAIRTQEYRTQCWATCVLCYRSCARI
;
A
#
# COMPACT_ATOMS: atom_id res chain seq x y z
N MET A 1 -41.34 -47.91 -27.85
CA MET A 1 -40.75 -48.56 -29.05
C MET A 1 -40.22 -47.46 -29.96
N LEU A 2 -39.02 -47.64 -30.51
CA LEU A 2 -38.45 -46.92 -31.67
C LEU A 2 -38.71 -47.77 -32.94
N PRO A 3 -38.35 -47.36 -34.18
CA PRO A 3 -37.63 -46.15 -34.66
C PRO A 3 -38.58 -45.24 -35.51
N ALA A 4 -38.25 -44.47 -36.57
CA ALA A 4 -37.07 -44.21 -37.42
C ALA A 4 -37.22 -42.86 -38.18
N ILE A 5 -36.24 -42.52 -39.05
CA ILE A 5 -36.24 -41.44 -40.08
C ILE A 5 -36.09 -40.02 -39.48
N LEU A 6 -34.97 -39.28 -39.51
CA LEU A 6 -33.71 -39.24 -40.30
C LEU A 6 -33.70 -38.29 -41.52
N LEU A 7 -32.96 -37.16 -41.37
CA LEU A 7 -32.37 -36.22 -42.35
C LEU A 7 -33.20 -35.70 -43.55
N LEU A 8 -33.26 -34.36 -43.68
CA LEU A 8 -32.45 -33.64 -44.69
C LEU A 8 -32.27 -32.15 -44.34
N LEU A 9 -31.43 -31.44 -45.09
CA LEU A 9 -30.90 -30.09 -44.79
C LEU A 9 -31.52 -29.01 -45.69
N LEU A 10 -31.56 -27.75 -45.20
CA LEU A 10 -31.04 -26.51 -45.84
C LEU A 10 -31.85 -25.23 -45.52
N GLY A 11 -31.13 -24.12 -45.33
CA GLY A 11 -31.54 -22.76 -45.71
C GLY A 11 -32.57 -22.03 -44.83
N GLY A 12 -32.12 -21.02 -44.06
CA GLY A 12 -33.04 -20.17 -43.28
C GLY A 12 -32.37 -19.10 -42.42
N ALA A 13 -31.51 -18.25 -43.00
CA ALA A 13 -30.82 -17.20 -42.25
C ALA A 13 -31.77 -16.04 -41.87
N LEU A 14 -32.34 -16.10 -40.66
CA LEU A 14 -33.02 -14.96 -40.03
C LEU A 14 -32.00 -14.04 -39.36
N ALA A 15 -31.79 -12.87 -39.94
CA ALA A 15 -30.88 -11.86 -39.41
C ALA A 15 -31.52 -11.04 -38.29
N HIS A 16 -30.96 -11.10 -37.09
CA HIS A 16 -30.99 -9.99 -36.13
C HIS A 16 -29.64 -9.89 -35.39
N PRO A 17 -29.27 -8.69 -34.92
CA PRO A 17 -27.87 -8.38 -34.66
C PRO A 17 -27.43 -8.82 -33.26
N ASP A 18 -26.17 -9.27 -33.16
CA ASP A 18 -25.30 -8.82 -32.08
C ASP A 18 -23.82 -9.09 -32.39
N ARG A 19 -22.93 -8.61 -31.50
CA ARG A 19 -21.50 -9.04 -31.38
C ARG A 19 -20.56 -8.69 -32.53
N ILE A 20 -20.23 -7.39 -32.62
CA ILE A 20 -18.81 -7.03 -32.75
C ILE A 20 -18.17 -7.35 -31.39
N ILE A 21 -17.33 -8.39 -31.33
CA ILE A 21 -16.47 -8.68 -30.18
C ILE A 21 -15.04 -8.35 -30.59
N SER A 22 -14.48 -7.31 -29.97
CA SER A 22 -13.03 -7.08 -29.94
C SER A 22 -12.60 -7.11 -28.47
N PRO A 23 -11.54 -7.84 -28.10
CA PRO A 23 -11.07 -7.90 -26.72
C PRO A 23 -10.36 -6.60 -26.33
N ASN A 24 -11.14 -5.63 -25.88
CA ASN A 24 -10.62 -4.46 -25.18
C ASN A 24 -10.25 -4.88 -23.75
N PRO A 25 -9.04 -4.60 -23.22
CA PRO A 25 -8.66 -4.97 -21.84
C PRO A 25 -9.52 -4.18 -20.84
N ALA A 26 -10.60 -4.81 -20.39
CA ALA A 26 -11.77 -4.12 -19.87
C ALA A 26 -11.86 -4.10 -18.34
N CYS A 27 -10.95 -3.36 -17.70
CA CYS A 27 -11.17 -2.82 -16.35
C CYS A 27 -11.23 -3.86 -15.19
N GLU A 28 -10.66 -5.06 -15.37
CA GLU A 28 -10.54 -6.03 -14.25
C GLU A 28 -9.57 -5.56 -13.15
N ASN A 29 -8.53 -4.81 -13.49
CA ASN A 29 -7.60 -4.21 -12.53
C ASN A 29 -7.22 -2.76 -12.94
N PRO A 30 -7.89 -1.72 -12.44
CA PRO A 30 -7.51 -0.32 -12.65
C PRO A 30 -6.46 0.15 -11.61
N PRO A 31 -5.45 0.95 -12.00
CA PRO A 31 -5.24 1.55 -13.31
C PRO A 31 -4.55 0.59 -14.30
N ALA A 32 -5.11 0.45 -15.50
CA ALA A 32 -4.44 -0.24 -16.59
C ALA A 32 -3.29 0.63 -17.13
N VAL A 33 -2.06 0.13 -17.02
CA VAL A 33 -0.85 0.86 -17.46
C VAL A 33 -0.69 0.72 -18.98
N LEU A 34 -0.47 1.85 -19.65
CA LEU A 34 -0.31 1.95 -21.10
C LEU A 34 1.15 2.29 -21.40
N LEU A 35 1.88 1.27 -21.84
CA LEU A 35 3.31 1.36 -22.19
C LEU A 35 3.55 1.95 -23.59
N GLU A 36 2.52 1.97 -24.43
CA GLU A 36 2.61 2.42 -25.82
C GLU A 36 2.72 3.95 -25.96
N VAL A 37 3.49 4.40 -26.94
CA VAL A 37 3.64 5.84 -27.27
C VAL A 37 2.39 6.42 -27.93
N LYS A 38 1.47 5.57 -28.41
CA LYS A 38 0.17 5.96 -28.97
C LYS A 38 -0.83 4.81 -28.80
N GLY A 39 -2.11 5.12 -28.64
CA GLY A 39 -3.14 4.09 -28.57
C GLY A 39 -4.56 4.65 -28.59
N THR A 40 -5.53 3.75 -28.50
CA THR A 40 -6.96 4.07 -28.49
C THR A 40 -7.63 3.54 -27.24
N LEU A 41 -8.51 4.34 -26.63
CA LEU A 41 -9.30 3.94 -25.47
C LEU A 41 -10.79 4.15 -25.77
N GLN A 42 -11.60 3.17 -25.37
CA GLN A 42 -13.05 3.17 -25.56
C GLN A 42 -13.76 2.74 -24.28
N ARG A 43 -15.06 3.05 -24.16
CA ARG A 43 -15.86 2.65 -23.01
C ARG A 43 -15.84 1.11 -22.84
N PRO A 44 -15.50 0.57 -21.66
CA PRO A 44 -15.51 -0.88 -21.40
C PRO A 44 -16.88 -1.52 -21.65
N LEU A 45 -16.89 -2.67 -22.33
CA LEU A 45 -18.10 -3.43 -22.69
C LEU A 45 -18.37 -4.57 -21.70
N GLY A 46 -18.58 -4.23 -20.43
CA GLY A 46 -18.96 -5.20 -19.39
C GLY A 46 -20.41 -5.69 -19.56
N ARG A 47 -20.60 -7.02 -19.60
CA ARG A 47 -21.89 -7.70 -19.88
C ARG A 47 -23.01 -7.30 -18.90
N ASP A 48 -22.66 -6.97 -17.66
CA ASP A 48 -23.58 -6.63 -16.56
C ASP A 48 -23.38 -5.21 -15.99
N SER A 49 -22.85 -4.29 -16.80
CA SER A 49 -22.53 -2.89 -16.46
C SER A 49 -23.69 -2.00 -15.94
N ARG A 50 -24.92 -2.52 -15.82
CA ARG A 50 -26.10 -1.76 -15.37
C ARG A 50 -26.28 -1.67 -13.85
N ASN A 51 -25.71 -2.60 -13.07
CA ASN A 51 -25.93 -2.66 -11.62
C ASN A 51 -24.77 -2.08 -10.78
N SER A 52 -23.51 -2.29 -11.18
CA SER A 52 -22.33 -1.86 -10.40
C SER A 52 -21.78 -0.50 -10.85
N PRO A 53 -21.24 0.34 -9.93
CA PRO A 53 -20.44 1.50 -10.31
C PRO A 53 -19.13 1.03 -10.96
N ALA A 54 -18.69 1.74 -12.00
CA ALA A 54 -17.49 1.38 -12.76
C ALA A 54 -16.50 2.55 -12.78
N ASN A 55 -15.33 2.35 -12.17
CA ASN A 55 -14.24 3.33 -12.12
C ASN A 55 -13.01 2.75 -12.86
N CYS A 56 -12.93 3.04 -14.15
CA CYS A 56 -11.91 2.48 -15.04
C CYS A 56 -10.85 3.55 -15.34
N THR A 57 -9.67 3.38 -14.75
CA THR A 57 -8.53 4.27 -14.96
C THR A 57 -7.52 3.64 -15.91
N TRP A 58 -6.97 4.45 -16.80
CA TRP A 58 -5.80 4.16 -17.60
C TRP A 58 -4.68 5.13 -17.23
N LEU A 59 -3.45 4.61 -17.15
CA LEU A 59 -2.24 5.38 -16.87
C LEU A 59 -1.35 5.38 -18.11
N ILE A 60 -1.23 6.54 -18.77
CA ILE A 60 -0.26 6.76 -19.84
C ILE A 60 1.04 7.20 -19.18
N LEU A 61 2.05 6.34 -19.20
CA LEU A 61 3.39 6.69 -18.71
C LEU A 61 4.02 7.70 -19.67
N GLY A 62 4.68 8.74 -19.13
CA GLY A 62 5.35 9.76 -19.93
C GLY A 62 6.34 10.58 -19.11
N SER A 63 7.38 11.09 -19.77
CA SER A 63 8.37 11.96 -19.12
C SER A 63 7.86 13.40 -18.96
N THR A 64 8.40 14.13 -17.99
CA THR A 64 8.01 15.53 -17.70
C THR A 64 8.20 16.50 -18.87
N LYS A 65 9.02 16.14 -19.87
CA LYS A 65 9.28 16.90 -21.10
C LYS A 65 8.35 16.54 -22.27
N GLN A 66 7.61 15.43 -22.19
CA GLN A 66 6.64 15.02 -23.19
C GLN A 66 5.26 15.63 -22.92
N THR A 67 4.47 15.82 -23.99
CA THR A 67 3.07 16.28 -23.90
C THR A 67 2.16 15.20 -24.49
N VAL A 68 1.31 14.61 -23.66
CA VAL A 68 0.33 13.63 -24.13
C VAL A 68 -0.81 14.38 -24.82
N THR A 69 -0.99 14.15 -26.11
CA THR A 69 -2.10 14.73 -26.89
C THR A 69 -3.24 13.73 -26.95
N VAL A 70 -4.42 14.13 -26.48
CA VAL A 70 -5.65 13.32 -26.48
C VAL A 70 -6.63 13.89 -27.50
N ARG A 71 -7.08 13.05 -28.44
CA ARG A 71 -8.04 13.37 -29.50
C ARG A 71 -9.29 12.53 -29.32
N PHE A 72 -10.46 13.18 -29.28
CA PHE A 72 -11.73 12.48 -29.18
C PHE A 72 -12.28 12.19 -30.57
N GLN A 73 -12.59 10.92 -30.83
CA GLN A 73 -13.26 10.47 -32.07
C GLN A 73 -14.77 10.34 -31.83
N LYS A 74 -15.14 9.99 -30.59
CA LYS A 74 -16.49 10.07 -30.04
C LYS A 74 -16.39 10.35 -28.54
N LEU A 75 -17.21 11.27 -28.01
CA LEU A 75 -17.41 11.43 -26.56
C LEU A 75 -18.82 12.00 -26.37
N HIS A 76 -19.75 11.21 -25.83
CA HIS A 76 -21.10 11.67 -25.51
C HIS A 76 -21.65 10.84 -24.35
N LEU A 77 -21.38 11.29 -23.13
CA LEU A 77 -21.74 10.67 -21.86
C LEU A 77 -22.96 11.35 -21.23
N ALA A 78 -23.66 10.64 -20.36
CA ALA A 78 -24.72 11.23 -19.54
C ALA A 78 -24.10 12.00 -18.35
N CYS A 79 -23.99 13.32 -18.45
CA CYS A 79 -23.22 14.16 -17.51
C CYS A 79 -23.54 13.97 -16.01
N ASP A 80 -24.79 13.61 -15.66
CA ASP A 80 -25.23 13.40 -14.28
C ASP A 80 -24.76 12.06 -13.67
N SER A 81 -24.32 11.10 -14.50
CA SER A 81 -24.10 9.70 -14.13
C SER A 81 -22.81 9.08 -14.66
N GLU A 82 -22.29 9.58 -15.78
CA GLU A 82 -21.05 9.18 -16.46
C GLU A 82 -20.13 10.42 -16.61
N ARG A 83 -18.85 10.29 -16.24
CA ARG A 83 -17.85 11.35 -16.46
C ARG A 83 -16.48 10.78 -16.82
N LEU A 84 -15.77 11.47 -17.69
CA LEU A 84 -14.37 11.20 -18.03
C LEU A 84 -13.49 12.25 -17.37
N ILE A 85 -12.54 11.82 -16.53
CA ILE A 85 -11.64 12.67 -15.77
C ILE A 85 -10.23 12.50 -16.35
N LEU A 86 -9.59 13.58 -16.77
CA LEU A 86 -8.20 13.60 -17.21
C LEU A 86 -7.37 14.38 -16.20
N ARG A 87 -6.21 13.83 -15.80
CA ARG A 87 -5.27 14.47 -14.88
C ARG A 87 -3.86 14.42 -15.46
N SER A 88 -3.15 15.55 -15.41
CA SER A 88 -1.69 15.59 -15.53
C SER A 88 -1.11 16.43 -14.38
N PRO A 89 0.17 16.25 -13.99
CA PRO A 89 0.76 16.97 -12.86
C PRO A 89 0.86 18.50 -13.02
N LEU A 90 0.71 19.04 -14.23
CA LEU A 90 0.85 20.46 -14.54
C LEU A 90 -0.48 21.17 -14.88
N LEU A 91 -1.61 20.47 -14.83
CA LEU A 91 -2.94 21.03 -15.13
C LEU A 91 -3.96 20.70 -14.04
N PRO A 92 -4.96 21.58 -13.79
CA PRO A 92 -6.11 21.23 -12.97
C PRO A 92 -6.88 20.05 -13.59
N GLN A 93 -7.56 19.25 -12.76
CA GLN A 93 -8.32 18.09 -13.24
C GLN A 93 -9.39 18.52 -14.27
N ILE A 94 -9.35 17.90 -15.46
CA ILE A 94 -10.32 18.17 -16.53
C ILE A 94 -11.41 17.11 -16.43
N VAL A 95 -12.67 17.54 -16.30
CA VAL A 95 -13.84 16.63 -16.23
C VAL A 95 -14.73 16.90 -17.44
N LEU A 96 -15.02 15.85 -18.21
CA LEU A 96 -15.78 15.91 -19.45
C LEU A 96 -16.97 14.95 -19.43
N CYS A 97 -18.05 15.33 -20.10
CA CYS A 97 -19.10 14.42 -20.56
C CYS A 97 -19.38 14.52 -22.07
N ASP A 98 -18.99 15.62 -22.73
CA ASP A 98 -19.13 15.82 -24.17
C ASP A 98 -17.78 16.20 -24.81
N ALA A 99 -17.68 16.11 -26.13
CA ALA A 99 -16.45 16.30 -26.89
C ALA A 99 -15.95 17.77 -26.86
N PRO A 100 -14.68 18.03 -26.49
CA PRO A 100 -14.09 19.36 -26.62
C PRO A 100 -13.87 19.72 -28.10
N THR A 101 -13.93 21.00 -28.42
CA THR A 101 -13.77 21.54 -29.79
C THR A 101 -12.35 21.46 -30.34
N SER A 102 -11.37 21.10 -29.52
CA SER A 102 -9.96 20.91 -29.88
C SER A 102 -9.34 19.72 -29.14
N PRO A 103 -8.23 19.15 -29.66
CA PRO A 103 -7.43 18.17 -28.93
C PRO A 103 -6.95 18.70 -27.57
N LEU A 104 -6.97 17.86 -26.54
CA LEU A 104 -6.41 18.22 -25.24
C LEU A 104 -4.93 17.88 -25.20
N HIS A 105 -4.10 18.86 -24.87
CA HIS A 105 -2.67 18.71 -24.68
C HIS A 105 -2.37 18.67 -23.19
N LEU A 106 -1.84 17.56 -22.71
CA LEU A 106 -1.61 17.26 -21.30
C LEU A 106 -0.09 17.14 -21.05
N PRO A 107 0.59 18.24 -20.71
CA PRO A 107 2.00 18.23 -20.33
C PRO A 107 2.19 17.75 -18.89
N GLY A 108 3.41 17.35 -18.56
CA GLY A 108 3.83 17.12 -17.17
C GLY A 108 4.15 15.68 -16.77
N GLY A 109 4.38 14.78 -17.74
CA GLY A 109 4.70 13.38 -17.47
C GLY A 109 3.48 12.48 -17.43
N ASN A 110 3.38 11.61 -16.42
CA ASN A 110 2.34 10.59 -16.32
C ASN A 110 0.93 11.19 -16.34
N VAL A 111 0.12 10.77 -17.34
CA VAL A 111 -1.26 11.23 -17.52
C VAL A 111 -2.23 10.11 -17.17
N THR A 112 -3.22 10.40 -16.34
CA THR A 112 -4.32 9.47 -16.06
C THR A 112 -5.62 9.88 -16.73
N ILE A 113 -6.34 8.90 -17.25
CA ILE A 113 -7.68 9.04 -17.81
C ILE A 113 -8.58 8.08 -17.04
N THR A 114 -9.57 8.59 -16.32
CA THR A 114 -10.52 7.79 -15.53
C THR A 114 -11.93 7.99 -16.06
N TYR A 115 -12.55 6.91 -16.56
CA TYR A 115 -13.98 6.84 -16.76
C TYR A 115 -14.66 6.42 -15.46
N SER A 116 -15.66 7.18 -15.01
CA SER A 116 -16.44 6.89 -13.80
C SER A 116 -17.94 6.91 -14.11
N TYR A 117 -18.61 5.80 -13.78
CA TYR A 117 -20.06 5.64 -13.87
C TYR A 117 -20.67 5.32 -12.50
N ALA A 118 -21.77 6.01 -12.15
CA ALA A 118 -22.39 5.98 -10.83
C ALA A 118 -23.08 4.65 -10.44
N GLY A 119 -23.38 3.77 -11.40
CA GLY A 119 -24.07 2.50 -11.13
C GLY A 119 -25.59 2.62 -11.03
N ALA A 120 -26.22 1.66 -10.35
CA ALA A 120 -27.62 1.74 -9.88
C ALA A 120 -28.70 2.12 -10.93
N ARG A 121 -28.61 1.59 -12.17
CA ARG A 121 -29.54 1.89 -13.28
C ARG A 121 -29.61 3.37 -13.72
N ALA A 122 -28.60 4.18 -13.40
CA ALA A 122 -28.50 5.54 -13.91
C ALA A 122 -28.47 5.58 -15.46
N PRO A 123 -28.85 6.70 -16.11
CA PRO A 123 -28.80 6.80 -17.56
C PRO A 123 -27.35 6.62 -18.07
N MET A 124 -27.21 6.07 -19.27
CA MET A 124 -25.94 5.93 -19.97
C MET A 124 -26.01 6.67 -21.30
N GLY A 125 -24.94 7.38 -21.64
CA GLY A 125 -24.74 7.98 -22.94
C GLY A 125 -24.27 6.97 -23.99
N GLN A 126 -23.80 7.51 -25.11
CA GLN A 126 -23.30 6.71 -26.24
C GLN A 126 -21.84 6.23 -26.06
N GLY A 127 -21.25 6.49 -24.88
CA GLY A 127 -19.87 6.17 -24.55
C GLY A 127 -18.84 7.11 -25.19
N PHE A 128 -17.59 6.66 -25.20
CA PHE A 128 -16.46 7.38 -25.78
C PHE A 128 -15.54 6.44 -26.57
N LEU A 129 -14.83 7.05 -27.53
CA LEU A 129 -13.69 6.52 -28.26
C LEU A 129 -12.69 7.68 -28.44
N LEU A 130 -11.50 7.54 -27.88
CA LEU A 130 -10.42 8.53 -27.97
C LEU A 130 -9.12 7.87 -28.42
N SER A 131 -8.21 8.66 -28.97
CA SER A 131 -6.82 8.27 -29.21
C SER A 131 -5.88 9.20 -28.46
N TYR A 132 -4.83 8.63 -27.86
CA TYR A 132 -3.75 9.37 -27.24
C TYR A 132 -2.46 9.18 -28.04
N SER A 133 -1.59 10.17 -28.01
CA SER A 133 -0.24 10.11 -28.60
C SER A 133 0.73 10.95 -27.77
N GLN A 134 1.84 10.36 -27.35
CA GLN A 134 2.90 11.04 -26.62
C GLN A 134 3.74 11.89 -27.57
N GLY A 135 3.67 13.21 -27.44
CA GLY A 135 4.50 14.14 -28.19
C GLY A 135 5.90 14.24 -27.58
N GLY A 136 6.88 13.61 -28.23
CA GLY A 136 8.31 13.83 -27.99
C GLY A 136 8.94 14.59 -29.16
N LEU A 137 9.93 15.43 -28.86
CA LEU A 137 10.88 15.94 -29.85
C LEU A 137 11.93 14.84 -30.10
N ASP A 138 11.94 14.23 -31.28
CA ASP A 138 13.02 13.34 -31.71
C ASP A 138 13.44 13.68 -33.16
N ARG A 139 14.74 13.96 -33.33
CA ARG A 139 15.52 14.14 -34.59
C ARG A 139 15.02 15.25 -35.56
N ASP A 140 15.83 16.18 -36.05
CA ASP A 140 17.11 15.99 -36.75
C ASP A 140 18.02 17.24 -36.65
N VAL A 141 19.25 17.08 -36.13
CA VAL A 141 20.35 18.06 -36.32
C VAL A 141 21.68 17.30 -36.40
N HIS A 142 21.98 16.71 -37.56
CA HIS A 142 23.35 16.27 -37.92
C HIS A 142 23.61 16.27 -39.44
N GLU A 143 23.17 17.32 -40.11
CA GLU A 143 23.66 17.73 -41.44
C GLU A 143 23.54 19.27 -41.52
N ALA A 144 24.34 19.92 -42.37
CA ALA A 144 24.37 21.38 -42.60
C ALA A 144 25.04 22.29 -41.54
N ILE A 145 26.31 22.04 -41.21
CA ILE A 145 27.27 23.16 -41.04
C ILE A 145 27.84 23.50 -42.42
N ASN A 146 27.10 24.28 -43.22
CA ASN A 146 27.66 25.15 -44.27
C ASN A 146 26.62 26.11 -44.87
N THR A 147 27.03 27.38 -45.03
CA THR A 147 26.45 28.44 -45.88
C THR A 147 24.95 28.77 -45.78
N GLY A 148 24.60 30.03 -45.50
CA GLY A 148 23.26 30.58 -45.75
C GLY A 148 22.84 31.72 -44.83
N SER A 149 23.11 32.97 -45.22
CA SER A 149 22.53 34.15 -44.57
C SER A 149 21.17 34.50 -45.21
N GLY A 150 20.16 34.85 -44.39
CA GLY A 150 18.83 35.24 -44.89
C GLY A 150 17.93 35.78 -43.78
N SER A 151 17.02 36.70 -44.15
CA SER A 151 16.07 37.38 -43.24
C SER A 151 14.61 37.02 -43.61
N PRO A 152 13.61 37.25 -42.73
CA PRO A 152 12.28 36.65 -42.86
C PRO A 152 11.24 37.49 -43.65
N ARG A 153 10.20 36.80 -44.12
CA ARG A 153 8.79 37.21 -44.30
C ARG A 153 7.95 35.91 -44.38
N GLU A 154 6.86 35.70 -43.65
CA GLU A 154 5.54 36.40 -43.59
C GLU A 154 4.50 35.69 -44.48
N GLU A 155 3.21 35.82 -44.16
CA GLU A 155 2.15 34.84 -44.48
C GLU A 155 1.62 34.89 -45.93
N GLU A 156 1.11 33.75 -46.45
CA GLU A 156 -0.27 33.66 -46.98
C GLU A 156 -0.77 32.23 -47.40
N ARG A 157 -2.10 32.04 -47.30
CA ARG A 157 -3.00 31.16 -48.11
C ARG A 157 -2.89 29.61 -48.11
N ILE A 158 -3.49 29.01 -47.08
CA ILE A 158 -4.81 28.33 -47.13
C ILE A 158 -5.28 27.69 -48.47
N LEU A 159 -5.49 26.36 -48.44
CA LEU A 159 -6.41 25.48 -49.21
C LEU A 159 -6.36 25.37 -50.77
N SER A 160 -5.78 24.26 -51.26
CA SER A 160 -6.29 23.35 -52.34
C SER A 160 -5.27 22.20 -52.53
N ALA A 161 -5.59 20.94 -52.88
CA ALA A 161 -6.85 20.27 -53.24
C ALA A 161 -6.88 18.80 -52.73
N LEU A 162 -7.94 18.03 -53.04
CA LEU A 162 -8.14 16.62 -52.62
C LEU A 162 -7.59 15.58 -53.63
N MET A 163 -7.56 14.32 -53.17
CA MET A 163 -7.33 13.04 -53.91
C MET A 163 -5.85 12.76 -54.25
N LEU A 164 -5.33 11.54 -54.07
CA LEU A 164 -5.86 10.26 -54.58
C LEU A 164 -5.69 9.04 -53.63
N HIS A 165 -6.56 8.04 -53.77
CA HIS A 165 -6.25 6.61 -53.48
C HIS A 165 -5.52 6.03 -54.72
N SER A 166 -4.72 4.96 -54.69
CA SER A 166 -5.04 3.59 -54.21
C SER A 166 -3.77 2.68 -54.14
N PRO A 167 -3.82 1.49 -53.49
CA PRO A 167 -2.64 0.65 -53.19
C PRO A 167 -2.45 -0.53 -54.17
N SER A 168 -1.32 -1.27 -54.06
CA SER A 168 -1.16 -2.73 -54.32
C SER A 168 0.30 -3.20 -53.94
N PRO A 169 0.73 -4.48 -54.04
CA PRO A 169 0.94 -5.29 -52.81
C PRO A 169 2.11 -6.31 -52.79
N GLU A 170 2.91 -6.38 -51.71
CA GLU A 170 3.79 -7.55 -51.45
C GLU A 170 3.82 -7.94 -49.97
N GLY A 171 3.99 -9.24 -49.69
CA GLY A 171 4.23 -9.79 -48.34
C GLY A 171 3.00 -10.02 -47.47
N LEU A 172 2.26 -11.12 -47.66
CA LEU A 172 1.24 -11.55 -46.72
C LEU A 172 1.89 -12.23 -45.49
N GLN A 173 2.31 -11.42 -44.54
CA GLN A 173 2.95 -11.83 -43.29
C GLN A 173 1.94 -11.69 -42.15
N CYS A 174 1.76 -12.73 -41.32
CA CYS A 174 0.87 -12.67 -40.16
C CYS A 174 1.32 -11.55 -39.20
N GLN A 175 0.38 -10.94 -38.49
CA GLN A 175 0.66 -9.86 -37.56
C GLN A 175 1.43 -10.36 -36.33
N ARG A 176 1.99 -9.45 -35.53
CA ARG A 176 2.85 -9.82 -34.38
C ARG A 176 2.12 -10.60 -33.28
N GLU A 177 0.79 -10.55 -33.25
CA GLU A 177 -0.05 -11.31 -32.33
C GLU A 177 -0.72 -12.55 -32.99
N GLU A 178 -0.25 -12.99 -34.16
CA GLU A 178 -0.82 -14.11 -34.92
C GLU A 178 0.19 -15.26 -35.15
N PHE A 179 -0.17 -16.47 -34.75
CA PHE A 179 0.53 -17.70 -35.13
C PHE A 179 0.23 -18.08 -36.59
N ARG A 180 1.21 -18.68 -37.28
CA ARG A 180 1.09 -19.11 -38.67
C ARG A 180 1.05 -20.64 -38.77
N CYS A 181 -0.12 -21.16 -39.09
CA CYS A 181 -0.37 -22.58 -39.37
C CYS A 181 0.51 -23.09 -40.54
N LEU A 182 0.73 -24.41 -40.61
CA LEU A 182 1.42 -25.05 -41.74
C LEU A 182 0.67 -24.83 -43.05
N ASN A 183 -0.67 -24.85 -43.05
CA ASN A 183 -1.50 -24.43 -44.20
C ASN A 183 -1.41 -22.92 -44.56
N HIS A 184 -0.56 -22.15 -43.88
CA HIS A 184 -0.30 -20.71 -44.08
C HIS A 184 -1.44 -19.76 -43.70
N ARG A 185 -2.49 -20.26 -43.04
CA ARG A 185 -3.47 -19.42 -42.34
C ARG A 185 -2.81 -18.75 -41.13
N CYS A 186 -3.26 -17.55 -40.82
CA CYS A 186 -2.93 -16.87 -39.56
C CYS A 186 -4.09 -17.12 -38.56
N VAL A 187 -3.76 -17.50 -37.33
CA VAL A 187 -4.69 -17.58 -36.19
C VAL A 187 -4.13 -16.72 -35.05
N PRO A 188 -4.96 -16.15 -34.15
CA PRO A 188 -4.46 -15.44 -32.97
C PRO A 188 -3.48 -16.32 -32.17
N LEU A 189 -2.38 -15.75 -31.67
CA LEU A 189 -1.37 -16.49 -30.89
C LEU A 189 -1.93 -17.11 -29.60
N ALA A 190 -3.07 -16.60 -29.10
CA ALA A 190 -3.81 -17.17 -27.98
C ALA A 190 -4.60 -18.45 -28.34
N GLN A 191 -4.57 -18.90 -29.60
CA GLN A 191 -5.15 -20.15 -30.12
C GLN A 191 -4.03 -21.10 -30.59
N HIS A 192 -2.93 -21.13 -29.85
CA HIS A 192 -1.79 -22.03 -30.07
C HIS A 192 -1.50 -22.71 -28.74
N CYS A 193 -1.59 -24.04 -28.70
CA CYS A 193 -1.65 -24.85 -27.49
C CYS A 193 -2.82 -24.49 -26.53
N ASP A 194 -3.99 -24.15 -27.08
CA ASP A 194 -5.23 -23.93 -26.30
C ASP A 194 -6.13 -25.19 -26.20
N GLY A 195 -5.77 -26.26 -26.92
CA GLY A 195 -6.50 -27.53 -27.00
C GLY A 195 -7.52 -27.60 -28.13
N VAL A 196 -7.59 -26.60 -29.01
CA VAL A 196 -8.56 -26.50 -30.10
C VAL A 196 -7.85 -26.25 -31.43
N ASP A 197 -8.02 -27.15 -32.40
CA ASP A 197 -7.57 -26.96 -33.79
C ASP A 197 -8.31 -25.78 -34.47
N ALA A 198 -7.79 -24.58 -34.27
CA ALA A 198 -8.27 -23.33 -34.85
C ALA A 198 -7.74 -23.16 -36.28
N CYS A 199 -6.55 -23.67 -36.57
CA CYS A 199 -5.89 -23.74 -37.87
C CYS A 199 -6.69 -24.58 -38.90
N GLY A 200 -7.36 -25.64 -38.44
CA GLY A 200 -8.06 -26.62 -39.27
C GLY A 200 -7.15 -27.71 -39.86
N ASP A 201 -5.93 -27.84 -39.33
CA ASP A 201 -4.92 -28.84 -39.71
C ASP A 201 -4.05 -29.33 -38.53
N GLY A 202 -4.34 -28.88 -37.30
CA GLY A 202 -3.63 -29.23 -36.06
C GLY A 202 -2.25 -28.59 -35.89
N SER A 203 -1.87 -27.60 -36.72
CA SER A 203 -0.56 -26.94 -36.64
C SER A 203 -0.31 -26.16 -35.35
N ASP A 204 -1.39 -25.65 -34.77
CA ASP A 204 -1.47 -24.87 -33.54
C ASP A 204 -1.39 -25.74 -32.27
N GLU A 205 -1.70 -27.03 -32.39
CA GLU A 205 -1.65 -28.02 -31.31
C GLU A 205 -0.48 -29.02 -31.47
N ALA A 206 0.42 -28.76 -32.43
CA ALA A 206 1.60 -29.58 -32.70
C ALA A 206 2.85 -29.05 -31.96
N ASP A 207 3.63 -29.96 -31.37
CA ASP A 207 4.82 -29.67 -30.54
C ASP A 207 4.55 -28.91 -29.23
N CYS A 208 3.27 -28.83 -28.82
CA CYS A 208 2.84 -28.32 -27.52
C CYS A 208 3.35 -29.21 -26.36
N SER A 209 4.43 -28.78 -25.71
CA SER A 209 4.95 -29.43 -24.50
C SER A 209 3.94 -29.30 -23.34
N SER A 210 3.61 -30.43 -22.71
CA SER A 210 2.44 -30.54 -21.82
C SER A 210 2.68 -30.03 -20.39
N ASP A 211 2.82 -28.72 -20.22
CA ASP A 211 2.78 -28.03 -18.92
C ASP A 211 2.00 -26.70 -19.04
N PRO A 212 0.79 -26.55 -18.47
CA PRO A 212 -0.10 -25.41 -18.75
C PRO A 212 0.31 -24.00 -18.24
N PHE A 213 1.55 -23.77 -17.79
CA PHE A 213 1.99 -22.46 -17.24
C PHE A 213 3.47 -22.06 -17.49
N PRO A 214 3.87 -21.78 -18.75
CA PRO A 214 4.91 -20.80 -19.06
C PRO A 214 4.22 -19.43 -19.26
N ASP A 215 4.34 -18.40 -18.41
CA ASP A 215 5.50 -17.98 -17.63
C ASP A 215 5.13 -17.58 -16.17
N LEU A 216 4.99 -18.57 -15.28
CA LEU A 216 5.10 -18.34 -13.82
C LEU A 216 6.15 -19.23 -13.13
N ASN A 217 7.14 -19.70 -13.91
CA ASN A 217 8.48 -19.82 -13.35
C ASN A 217 9.01 -18.40 -13.06
N PRO A 218 9.79 -18.18 -11.99
CA PRO A 218 10.48 -16.92 -11.75
C PRO A 218 11.69 -16.77 -12.69
N GLY A 219 11.42 -16.74 -14.00
CA GLY A 219 12.36 -16.25 -14.99
C GLY A 219 12.80 -14.86 -14.58
N SER A 220 14.11 -14.64 -14.49
CA SER A 220 14.68 -13.47 -13.82
C SER A 220 14.07 -12.17 -14.34
N VAL A 221 13.52 -11.35 -13.43
CA VAL A 221 13.35 -9.91 -13.65
C VAL A 221 14.63 -9.42 -14.32
N PRO A 222 14.58 -8.73 -15.48
CA PRO A 222 15.78 -8.40 -16.24
C PRO A 222 16.65 -7.45 -15.43
N THR A 223 17.61 -8.02 -14.70
CA THR A 223 18.47 -7.29 -13.77
C THR A 223 19.31 -6.31 -14.59
N PRO A 224 19.23 -5.00 -14.29
CA PRO A 224 19.86 -3.99 -15.13
C PRO A 224 21.37 -4.25 -15.22
N PRO A 225 21.97 -4.15 -16.42
CA PRO A 225 23.37 -4.47 -16.62
C PRO A 225 24.26 -3.60 -15.73
N CYS A 226 25.43 -4.13 -15.37
CA CYS A 226 26.42 -3.36 -14.64
C CYS A 226 26.84 -2.10 -15.43
N ASN A 227 27.22 -1.06 -14.70
CA ASN A 227 27.65 0.25 -15.20
C ASN A 227 26.50 1.09 -15.78
N HIS A 228 25.29 0.93 -15.21
CA HIS A 228 24.08 1.70 -15.54
C HIS A 228 23.63 2.59 -14.37
N THR A 229 22.92 3.68 -14.69
CA THR A 229 22.18 4.49 -13.70
C THR A 229 20.81 3.89 -13.46
N LEU A 230 20.37 3.80 -12.22
CA LEU A 230 19.02 3.39 -11.84
C LEU A 230 18.29 4.62 -11.28
N GLU A 231 17.26 5.06 -12.01
CA GLU A 231 16.59 6.36 -11.81
C GLU A 231 15.18 6.24 -11.19
N ASP A 232 14.74 5.01 -10.89
CA ASP A 232 13.43 4.74 -10.29
C ASP A 232 13.43 4.99 -8.78
N PHE A 233 12.26 5.34 -8.21
CA PHE A 233 12.10 5.49 -6.75
C PHE A 233 12.24 4.17 -5.97
N TYR A 234 12.17 3.04 -6.67
CA TYR A 234 12.39 1.68 -6.18
C TYR A 234 13.00 0.83 -7.31
N GLY A 235 13.92 -0.08 -6.98
CA GLY A 235 14.31 -1.13 -7.92
C GLY A 235 15.08 -2.29 -7.30
N VAL A 236 15.36 -3.29 -8.14
CA VAL A 236 16.08 -4.52 -7.80
C VAL A 236 17.28 -4.66 -8.74
N PHE A 237 18.45 -4.97 -8.19
CA PHE A 237 19.68 -5.17 -8.95
C PHE A 237 20.58 -6.21 -8.27
N SER A 238 21.36 -6.93 -9.06
CA SER A 238 22.23 -7.99 -8.58
C SER A 238 23.58 -7.95 -9.29
N SER A 239 24.57 -8.62 -8.71
CA SER A 239 25.81 -8.93 -9.44
C SER A 239 25.53 -9.72 -10.72
N PRO A 240 26.33 -9.53 -11.79
CA PRO A 240 26.35 -10.45 -12.92
C PRO A 240 26.52 -11.89 -12.44
N GLY A 241 25.74 -12.82 -13.01
CA GLY A 241 25.77 -14.24 -12.64
C GLY A 241 24.96 -14.62 -11.39
N TYR A 242 24.36 -13.69 -10.64
CA TYR A 242 23.58 -14.04 -9.42
C TYR A 242 22.43 -15.04 -9.69
N SER A 243 21.78 -14.94 -10.85
CA SER A 243 20.72 -15.85 -11.29
C SER A 243 21.23 -17.17 -11.91
N GLN A 244 22.54 -17.34 -12.08
CA GLN A 244 23.14 -18.49 -12.74
C GLN A 244 23.80 -19.43 -11.72
N LEU A 245 23.49 -20.72 -11.81
CA LEU A 245 24.07 -21.74 -10.94
C LEU A 245 25.55 -21.98 -11.30
N ALA A 246 26.44 -21.23 -10.63
CA ALA A 246 27.90 -21.33 -10.67
C ALA A 246 28.56 -20.99 -12.04
N SER A 247 28.42 -19.75 -12.49
CA SER A 247 29.30 -19.17 -13.50
C SER A 247 30.64 -18.73 -12.89
N VAL A 248 31.78 -19.19 -13.42
CA VAL A 248 33.12 -18.75 -12.97
C VAL A 248 33.30 -17.25 -13.21
N SER A 249 33.51 -16.46 -12.16
CA SER A 249 33.63 -15.02 -12.30
C SER A 249 34.95 -14.64 -13.00
N HIS A 250 34.82 -13.94 -14.11
CA HIS A 250 35.91 -13.16 -14.67
C HIS A 250 36.14 -11.93 -13.79
N PRO A 251 37.36 -11.35 -13.72
CA PRO A 251 37.59 -10.13 -12.96
C PRO A 251 36.73 -8.99 -13.51
N GLN A 252 35.81 -8.49 -12.68
CA GLN A 252 34.88 -7.43 -13.05
C GLN A 252 34.82 -6.40 -11.93
N SER A 253 34.89 -5.13 -12.32
CA SER A 253 34.55 -3.99 -11.48
C SER A 253 33.25 -3.39 -12.03
N CYS A 254 32.15 -3.74 -11.39
CA CYS A 254 30.80 -3.33 -11.76
C CYS A 254 30.37 -2.18 -10.85
N PHE A 255 29.78 -1.12 -11.40
CA PHE A 255 29.15 -0.07 -10.61
C PHE A 255 27.67 0.10 -10.98
N TRP A 256 26.87 0.53 -10.01
CA TRP A 256 25.51 1.03 -10.23
C TRP A 256 25.42 2.40 -9.57
N LEU A 257 25.02 3.42 -10.33
CA LEU A 257 24.67 4.73 -9.80
C LEU A 257 23.17 4.70 -9.50
N LEU A 258 22.79 4.98 -8.26
CA LEU A 258 21.40 5.06 -7.84
C LEU A 258 21.06 6.55 -7.68
N ASP A 259 20.34 7.09 -8.66
CA ASP A 259 20.00 8.51 -8.73
C ASP A 259 18.51 8.70 -9.08
N PRO A 260 17.61 8.56 -8.10
CA PRO A 260 16.16 8.71 -8.29
C PRO A 260 15.74 10.18 -8.48
N HIS A 261 16.69 11.11 -8.65
CA HIS A 261 16.45 12.55 -8.81
C HIS A 261 15.64 13.18 -7.65
N ASP A 262 15.65 12.57 -6.46
CA ASP A 262 14.96 13.03 -5.26
C ASP A 262 15.96 13.44 -4.16
N GLY A 263 15.64 14.49 -3.41
CA GLY A 263 16.47 15.00 -2.30
C GLY A 263 16.34 14.23 -0.99
N ARG A 264 15.48 13.19 -0.91
CA ARG A 264 15.34 12.31 0.25
C ARG A 264 16.35 11.16 0.22
N ARG A 265 16.75 10.71 1.40
CA ARG A 265 17.73 9.64 1.62
C ARG A 265 17.35 8.36 0.86
N LEU A 266 18.33 7.66 0.31
CA LEU A 266 18.15 6.33 -0.29
C LEU A 266 18.45 5.25 0.74
N ALA A 267 17.66 4.19 0.76
CA ALA A 267 17.92 2.98 1.55
C ALA A 267 18.17 1.79 0.62
N VAL A 268 19.43 1.34 0.57
CA VAL A 268 19.90 0.19 -0.22
C VAL A 268 19.97 -1.03 0.69
N ARG A 269 19.15 -2.05 0.42
CA ARG A 269 19.03 -3.28 1.21
C ARG A 269 19.54 -4.47 0.41
N PHE A 270 20.68 -5.00 0.82
CA PHE A 270 21.21 -6.28 0.35
C PHE A 270 20.38 -7.40 1.00
N THR A 271 19.66 -8.16 0.18
CA THR A 271 18.74 -9.23 0.61
C THR A 271 19.42 -10.60 0.58
N ALA A 272 20.33 -10.81 -0.36
CA ALA A 272 21.23 -11.96 -0.42
C ALA A 272 22.68 -11.49 -0.61
N LEU A 273 23.60 -12.02 0.20
CA LEU A 273 25.03 -11.80 0.11
C LEU A 273 25.74 -13.16 0.19
N ASP A 274 26.52 -13.47 -0.85
CA ASP A 274 27.40 -14.63 -0.93
C ASP A 274 28.66 -14.27 -1.72
N LEU A 275 29.50 -13.44 -1.10
CA LEU A 275 30.75 -12.89 -1.64
C LEU A 275 31.92 -13.85 -1.37
N GLY A 276 32.86 -13.93 -2.32
CA GLY A 276 34.10 -14.70 -2.21
C GLY A 276 35.13 -14.13 -1.22
N TYR A 277 36.35 -14.69 -1.20
CA TYR A 277 37.33 -14.36 -0.17
C TYR A 277 37.86 -12.92 -0.26
N GLU A 278 38.10 -12.44 -1.48
CA GLU A 278 38.58 -11.07 -1.77
C GLU A 278 37.52 -10.21 -2.49
N ASP A 279 36.36 -10.78 -2.81
CA ASP A 279 35.23 -10.04 -3.36
C ASP A 279 34.71 -9.01 -2.34
N ALA A 280 34.41 -7.80 -2.81
CA ALA A 280 33.86 -6.75 -1.97
C ALA A 280 32.83 -5.90 -2.70
N VAL A 281 31.76 -5.54 -1.97
CA VAL A 281 30.80 -4.50 -2.39
C VAL A 281 31.05 -3.26 -1.54
N HIS A 282 31.32 -2.13 -2.18
CA HIS A 282 31.48 -0.83 -1.55
C HIS A 282 30.26 0.04 -1.87
N VAL A 283 29.72 0.72 -0.87
CA VAL A 283 28.59 1.64 -1.01
C VAL A 283 29.06 3.03 -0.62
N TYR A 284 28.83 4.00 -1.51
CA TYR A 284 29.21 5.41 -1.36
C TYR A 284 27.98 6.32 -1.41
N ASP A 285 28.09 7.50 -0.80
CA ASP A 285 27.10 8.58 -0.77
C ASP A 285 27.41 9.58 -1.91
N GLY A 286 26.41 9.95 -2.69
CA GLY A 286 26.52 10.93 -3.78
C GLY A 286 26.79 10.34 -5.17
N SER A 287 26.75 11.21 -6.18
CA SER A 287 26.89 10.90 -7.62
C SER A 287 28.28 11.11 -8.21
N GLY A 288 29.27 11.57 -7.43
CA GLY A 288 30.65 11.74 -7.89
C GLY A 288 31.38 10.40 -8.08
N PRO A 289 32.49 10.33 -8.84
CA PRO A 289 33.27 9.11 -8.98
C PRO A 289 33.73 8.58 -7.59
N PRO A 290 33.85 7.25 -7.40
CA PRO A 290 34.05 6.63 -6.09
C PRO A 290 35.37 6.99 -5.37
N GLU A 291 36.32 7.62 -6.08
CA GLU A 291 37.52 8.21 -5.49
C GLU A 291 37.24 9.53 -4.73
N THR A 292 36.12 10.20 -5.06
CA THR A 292 35.68 11.49 -4.49
C THR A 292 34.45 11.38 -3.59
N SER A 293 33.63 10.36 -3.79
CA SER A 293 32.38 10.14 -3.05
C SER A 293 32.63 9.52 -1.67
N ARG A 294 31.76 9.83 -0.70
CA ARG A 294 31.96 9.44 0.70
C ARG A 294 31.64 7.94 0.90
N PRO A 295 32.56 7.10 1.40
CA PRO A 295 32.24 5.70 1.68
C PRO A 295 31.26 5.59 2.86
N LEU A 296 30.16 4.86 2.65
CA LEU A 296 29.15 4.54 3.67
C LEU A 296 29.38 3.13 4.25
N ARG A 297 29.66 2.14 3.38
CA ARG A 297 29.83 0.75 3.81
C ARG A 297 30.76 -0.03 2.88
N ARG A 298 31.51 -0.97 3.47
CA ARG A 298 32.19 -2.05 2.75
C ARG A 298 31.63 -3.38 3.24
N LEU A 299 31.17 -4.21 2.31
CA LEU A 299 30.64 -5.55 2.52
C LEU A 299 31.62 -6.57 1.94
N THR A 300 31.78 -7.69 2.63
CA THR A 300 32.72 -8.79 2.31
C THR A 300 32.12 -10.12 2.76
N ARG A 301 32.83 -11.24 2.57
CA ARG A 301 32.41 -12.57 3.08
C ARG A 301 31.92 -12.63 4.54
N PHE A 302 32.35 -11.71 5.41
CA PHE A 302 31.88 -11.62 6.81
C PHE A 302 30.43 -11.13 6.97
N ASN A 303 29.84 -10.65 5.86
CA ASN A 303 28.45 -10.23 5.74
C ASN A 303 27.55 -11.26 5.06
N ASN A 304 28.11 -12.38 4.54
CA ASN A 304 27.33 -13.39 3.85
C ASN A 304 26.21 -13.97 4.74
N GLY A 305 25.07 -14.28 4.14
CA GLY A 305 23.89 -14.81 4.86
C GLY A 305 23.20 -13.81 5.80
N LYS A 306 23.58 -12.52 5.80
CA LYS A 306 22.91 -11.46 6.57
C LYS A 306 22.28 -10.44 5.63
N ALA A 307 21.03 -10.07 5.88
CA ALA A 307 20.46 -8.89 5.26
C ALA A 307 21.15 -7.63 5.81
N VAL A 308 21.54 -6.69 4.95
CA VAL A 308 22.21 -5.45 5.35
C VAL A 308 21.58 -4.27 4.62
N THR A 309 21.09 -3.29 5.39
CA THR A 309 20.62 -2.00 4.85
C THR A 309 21.70 -0.93 5.04
N VAL A 310 21.87 -0.08 4.03
CA VAL A 310 22.75 1.11 4.06
C VAL A 310 21.91 2.31 3.64
N GLU A 311 21.97 3.39 4.42
CA GLU A 311 21.25 4.64 4.12
C GLU A 311 22.23 5.72 3.64
N THR A 312 21.82 6.49 2.64
CA THR A 312 22.57 7.66 2.14
C THR A 312 22.15 8.94 2.85
N LEU A 313 22.98 9.99 2.78
CA LEU A 313 22.64 11.31 3.31
C LEU A 313 22.32 12.31 2.18
N SER A 314 22.83 12.07 0.97
CA SER A 314 22.60 12.92 -0.21
C SER A 314 21.36 12.57 -1.04
N GLY A 315 20.74 11.40 -0.80
CA GLY A 315 19.68 10.85 -1.66
C GLY A 315 20.20 10.04 -2.86
N GLN A 316 21.49 10.15 -3.18
CA GLN A 316 22.16 9.41 -4.26
C GLN A 316 23.12 8.38 -3.67
N ALA A 317 23.32 7.25 -4.36
CA ALA A 317 24.28 6.23 -3.95
C ALA A 317 25.10 5.69 -5.12
N ILE A 318 26.31 5.23 -4.85
CA ILE A 318 27.06 4.38 -5.78
C ILE A 318 27.36 3.06 -5.10
N VAL A 319 27.00 1.96 -5.77
CA VAL A 319 27.33 0.60 -5.36
C VAL A 319 28.37 0.05 -6.31
N ALA A 320 29.59 -0.20 -5.83
CA ALA A 320 30.69 -0.76 -6.60
C ALA A 320 31.02 -2.18 -6.12
N TYR A 321 30.93 -3.16 -7.02
CA TYR A 321 31.25 -4.55 -6.78
C TYR A 321 32.53 -4.91 -7.51
N HIS A 322 33.50 -5.47 -6.79
CA HIS A 322 34.77 -5.94 -7.34
C HIS A 322 34.92 -7.43 -7.07
N THR A 323 35.15 -8.20 -8.13
CA THR A 323 35.48 -9.64 -8.07
C THR A 323 36.96 -9.87 -8.40
N VAL A 324 37.53 -10.89 -7.79
CA VAL A 324 38.84 -11.42 -8.23
C VAL A 324 38.67 -12.52 -9.29
N PRO A 325 39.67 -12.72 -10.18
CA PRO A 325 39.67 -13.84 -11.11
C PRO A 325 39.46 -15.18 -10.39
N TRP A 326 38.58 -16.04 -10.95
CA TRP A 326 38.26 -17.36 -10.39
C TRP A 326 37.67 -17.36 -8.97
N SER A 327 37.06 -16.25 -8.54
CA SER A 327 36.14 -16.29 -7.39
C SER A 327 34.99 -17.26 -7.67
N ASN A 328 34.68 -18.09 -6.68
CA ASN A 328 33.56 -19.03 -6.72
C ASN A 328 32.51 -18.55 -5.72
N SER A 329 31.76 -17.53 -6.13
CA SER A 329 30.77 -16.82 -5.33
C SER A 329 29.48 -16.63 -6.13
N ARG A 330 28.33 -16.52 -5.46
CA ARG A 330 27.06 -16.16 -6.12
C ARG A 330 26.83 -14.65 -6.18
N GLY A 331 27.71 -13.87 -5.55
CA GLY A 331 27.67 -12.42 -5.52
C GLY A 331 26.57 -11.90 -4.59
N PHE A 332 25.67 -11.06 -5.09
CA PHE A 332 24.63 -10.44 -4.27
C PHE A 332 23.34 -10.11 -5.05
N ASN A 333 22.25 -9.99 -4.30
CA ASN A 333 21.00 -9.34 -4.74
C ASN A 333 20.66 -8.22 -3.75
N ALA A 334 20.28 -7.07 -4.28
CA ALA A 334 19.95 -5.88 -3.53
C ALA A 334 18.68 -5.21 -4.08
N THR A 335 17.90 -4.62 -3.17
CA THR A 335 16.85 -3.68 -3.52
C THR A 335 17.27 -2.28 -3.07
N TYR A 336 16.75 -1.25 -3.72
CA TYR A 336 16.91 0.13 -3.27
C TYR A 336 15.57 0.85 -3.31
N HIS A 337 15.37 1.82 -2.42
CA HIS A 337 14.17 2.66 -2.40
C HIS A 337 14.45 4.02 -1.74
N VAL A 338 13.68 5.04 -2.11
CA VAL A 338 13.75 6.36 -1.48
C VAL A 338 13.00 6.35 -0.13
N GLN A 339 13.69 6.73 0.94
CA GLN A 339 13.08 6.91 2.27
C GLN A 339 12.02 8.03 2.20
N GLY A 340 10.81 7.68 2.61
CA GLY A 340 9.62 8.54 2.53
C GLY A 340 8.58 8.04 1.52
N TYR A 341 8.95 7.13 0.61
CA TYR A 341 8.02 6.46 -0.31
C TYR A 341 7.52 5.12 0.23
N CYS A 342 6.43 4.65 -0.38
CA CYS A 342 5.89 3.30 -0.28
C CYS A 342 6.33 2.47 -1.48
N LEU A 343 6.36 1.14 -1.33
CA LEU A 343 6.61 0.25 -2.47
C LEU A 343 5.38 0.26 -3.40
N PRO A 344 5.50 -0.12 -4.69
CA PRO A 344 4.38 -0.03 -5.65
C PRO A 344 3.13 -0.84 -5.29
N TRP A 345 3.25 -1.79 -4.36
CA TRP A 345 2.18 -2.65 -3.82
C TRP A 345 1.75 -2.27 -2.39
N ASP A 346 2.39 -1.28 -1.77
CA ASP A 346 2.03 -0.75 -0.45
C ASP A 346 1.21 0.54 -0.60
N ARG A 347 0.21 0.70 0.26
CA ARG A 347 -0.62 1.90 0.37
C ARG A 347 0.04 2.89 1.34
N PRO A 348 0.03 4.21 1.08
CA PRO A 348 0.42 5.18 2.08
C PRO A 348 -0.61 5.22 3.22
N CYS A 349 -0.14 5.35 4.45
CA CYS A 349 -0.97 5.80 5.56
C CYS A 349 -1.45 7.25 5.33
N GLY A 350 -2.42 7.71 6.12
CA GLY A 350 -3.03 9.02 5.91
C GLY A 350 -2.02 10.17 5.89
N LEU A 351 -2.36 11.23 5.16
CA LEU A 351 -1.58 12.49 5.17
C LEU A 351 -1.85 13.26 6.46
N GLY A 352 -1.40 12.68 7.58
CA GLY A 352 -1.37 13.28 8.90
C GLY A 352 -0.68 14.65 8.86
N SER A 353 -1.40 15.69 9.25
CA SER A 353 -0.97 17.07 9.02
C SER A 353 0.13 17.51 9.98
N GLY A 354 1.35 17.67 9.47
CA GLY A 354 2.26 18.72 9.93
C GLY A 354 3.05 18.49 11.22
N LEU A 355 3.70 17.32 11.37
CA LEU A 355 4.89 17.19 12.23
C LEU A 355 6.14 16.90 11.39
N GLY A 356 7.27 17.45 11.83
CA GLY A 356 8.49 17.60 11.03
C GLY A 356 9.41 16.36 10.98
N PRO A 357 10.55 16.45 10.27
CA PRO A 357 11.48 15.35 10.08
C PRO A 357 12.37 15.09 11.32
N SER A 358 11.78 14.64 12.43
CA SER A 358 12.52 14.14 13.59
C SER A 358 11.70 13.12 14.38
N GLU A 359 12.33 11.98 14.68
CA GLU A 359 11.92 10.92 15.60
C GLU A 359 10.56 10.22 15.35
N GLY A 360 10.62 8.99 14.84
CA GLY A 360 9.49 8.06 14.83
C GLY A 360 9.60 6.97 13.76
N LEU A 361 9.67 5.70 14.16
CA LEU A 361 9.40 4.57 13.26
C LEU A 361 7.88 4.44 13.06
N GLY A 362 7.30 5.44 12.39
CA GLY A 362 5.99 5.31 11.77
C GLY A 362 6.12 4.49 10.50
N GLU A 363 5.46 3.33 10.45
CA GLU A 363 5.12 2.69 9.19
C GLU A 363 4.15 3.63 8.47
N ARG A 364 4.72 4.46 7.60
CA ARG A 364 4.05 5.45 6.73
C ARG A 364 3.35 4.79 5.53
N CYS A 365 3.45 3.47 5.43
CA CYS A 365 2.96 2.62 4.35
C CYS A 365 2.53 1.27 4.94
N TYR A 366 1.47 0.68 4.39
CA TYR A 366 0.94 -0.63 4.78
C TYR A 366 0.63 -1.47 3.53
N SER A 367 0.89 -2.78 3.60
CA SER A 367 0.56 -3.72 2.52
C SER A 367 -0.93 -4.12 2.54
N GLU A 368 -1.46 -4.72 1.47
CA GLU A 368 -2.86 -5.20 1.46
C GLU A 368 -3.13 -6.28 2.53
N ALA A 369 -2.09 -6.98 3.00
CA ALA A 369 -2.21 -7.98 4.07
C ALA A 369 -2.39 -7.36 5.47
N GLN A 370 -1.99 -6.09 5.64
CA GLN A 370 -2.09 -5.29 6.88
C GLN A 370 -3.34 -4.39 6.87
N ARG A 371 -4.24 -4.58 5.91
CA ARG A 371 -5.42 -3.76 5.73
C ARG A 371 -6.64 -4.48 6.31
N CYS A 372 -7.25 -3.91 7.34
CA CYS A 372 -8.35 -4.54 8.07
C CYS A 372 -7.95 -5.89 8.68
N ASP A 373 -6.71 -6.00 9.18
CA ASP A 373 -6.18 -7.16 9.89
C ASP A 373 -6.37 -7.04 11.43
N GLY A 374 -6.80 -5.88 11.90
CA GLY A 374 -7.00 -5.53 13.31
C GLY A 374 -5.75 -5.00 14.01
N SER A 375 -4.69 -4.64 13.28
CA SER A 375 -3.48 -4.01 13.79
C SER A 375 -3.34 -2.61 13.22
N TRP A 376 -3.02 -1.63 14.07
CA TRP A 376 -2.63 -0.30 13.61
C TRP A 376 -1.13 -0.32 13.27
N ASP A 377 -0.79 -0.71 12.05
CA ASP A 377 0.52 -0.47 11.44
C ASP A 377 0.69 1.03 11.11
N CYS A 378 -0.35 1.68 10.60
CA CYS A 378 -0.42 3.12 10.45
C CYS A 378 -0.58 3.82 11.81
N ALA A 379 0.21 4.86 12.05
CA ALA A 379 0.15 5.64 13.29
C ALA A 379 -1.20 6.38 13.50
N ASP A 380 -1.97 6.61 12.43
CA ASP A 380 -3.27 7.26 12.42
C ASP A 380 -4.47 6.31 12.22
N GLY A 381 -4.22 5.02 11.95
CA GLY A 381 -5.25 3.98 11.77
C GLY A 381 -5.94 3.95 10.39
N THR A 382 -5.30 4.49 9.34
CA THR A 382 -5.83 4.49 7.95
C THR A 382 -5.88 3.10 7.29
N ASP A 383 -5.04 2.18 7.74
CA ASP A 383 -5.07 0.75 7.42
C ASP A 383 -6.35 0.05 7.89
N GLU A 384 -6.84 0.45 9.07
CA GLU A 384 -8.00 -0.12 9.77
C GLU A 384 -9.30 0.71 9.58
N GLU A 385 -9.30 1.71 8.70
CA GLU A 385 -10.48 2.53 8.44
C GLU A 385 -11.44 1.93 7.38
N ASN A 386 -12.75 2.12 7.59
CA ASN A 386 -13.79 1.73 6.63
C ASN A 386 -13.78 0.24 6.24
N CYS A 387 -13.45 -0.62 7.20
CA CYS A 387 -13.28 -2.06 7.00
C CYS A 387 -14.60 -2.83 6.82
N PRO A 388 -14.65 -3.83 5.92
CA PRO A 388 -15.86 -4.61 5.63
C PRO A 388 -16.25 -5.51 6.82
N GLY A 389 -17.32 -5.12 7.51
CA GLY A 389 -17.82 -5.84 8.69
C GLY A 389 -18.05 -4.91 9.90
N CYS A 390 -17.34 -3.79 9.97
CA CYS A 390 -17.54 -2.78 11.00
C CYS A 390 -18.42 -1.61 10.52
N PRO A 391 -19.18 -0.96 11.41
CA PRO A 391 -19.85 0.30 11.12
C PRO A 391 -18.82 1.44 10.95
N PRO A 392 -19.14 2.50 10.20
CA PRO A 392 -18.21 3.61 9.95
C PRO A 392 -17.72 4.25 11.25
N GLY A 393 -16.44 4.65 11.28
CA GLY A 393 -15.78 5.22 12.47
C GLY A 393 -15.41 4.20 13.55
N HIS A 394 -15.55 2.91 13.29
CA HIS A 394 -15.12 1.82 14.17
C HIS A 394 -14.05 0.97 13.48
N TYR A 395 -13.18 0.36 14.27
CA TYR A 395 -12.02 -0.44 13.85
C TYR A 395 -12.23 -1.90 14.26
N PRO A 396 -11.85 -2.91 13.44
CA PRO A 396 -12.04 -4.32 13.79
C PRO A 396 -11.00 -4.80 14.81
N CYS A 397 -11.37 -5.77 15.63
CA CYS A 397 -10.45 -6.45 16.54
C CYS A 397 -9.52 -7.48 15.83
N GLY A 398 -9.75 -7.82 14.57
CA GLY A 398 -8.92 -8.81 13.87
C GLY A 398 -9.35 -9.09 12.43
N ALA A 399 -8.42 -9.63 11.64
CA ALA A 399 -8.59 -9.95 10.23
C ALA A 399 -9.82 -10.82 9.95
N ALA A 400 -10.58 -10.49 8.90
CA ALA A 400 -11.83 -11.14 8.54
C ALA A 400 -11.73 -12.69 8.52
N GLY A 401 -12.47 -13.36 9.40
CA GLY A 401 -12.43 -14.81 9.60
C GLY A 401 -11.67 -15.27 10.85
N SER A 402 -10.92 -14.38 11.51
CA SER A 402 -10.23 -14.66 12.78
C SER A 402 -11.20 -14.71 13.97
N PRO A 403 -10.89 -15.48 15.04
CA PRO A 403 -11.65 -15.45 16.28
C PRO A 403 -11.50 -14.08 16.96
N GLY A 404 -12.54 -13.23 16.84
CA GLY A 404 -12.52 -11.82 17.28
C GLY A 404 -12.88 -10.82 16.18
N ALA A 405 -12.79 -11.21 14.90
CA ALA A 405 -12.99 -10.33 13.73
C ALA A 405 -14.39 -9.70 13.61
N THR A 406 -15.39 -10.20 14.34
CA THR A 406 -16.75 -9.65 14.41
C THR A 406 -16.93 -8.60 15.51
N ALA A 407 -15.92 -8.35 16.34
CA ALA A 407 -15.91 -7.26 17.32
C ALA A 407 -15.25 -6.02 16.68
N CYS A 408 -15.87 -4.86 16.90
CA CYS A 408 -15.39 -3.56 16.43
C CYS A 408 -15.42 -2.56 17.59
N TYR A 409 -14.39 -1.72 17.70
CA TYR A 409 -14.19 -0.76 18.78
C TYR A 409 -14.09 0.68 18.23
N LEU A 410 -14.31 1.70 19.06
CA LEU A 410 -14.22 3.10 18.69
C LEU A 410 -12.80 3.65 18.92
N ARG A 411 -12.48 4.80 18.31
CA ARG A 411 -11.15 5.43 18.48
C ARG A 411 -10.78 5.80 19.94
N ALA A 412 -11.77 5.89 20.82
CA ALA A 412 -11.57 6.13 22.26
C ALA A 412 -11.25 4.84 23.06
N ASP A 413 -11.53 3.68 22.47
CA ASP A 413 -11.25 2.36 23.05
C ASP A 413 -9.80 1.92 22.75
N ARG A 414 -9.16 2.54 21.75
CA ARG A 414 -7.74 2.34 21.42
C ARG A 414 -6.83 2.94 22.50
N CYS A 415 -5.91 2.15 23.05
CA CYS A 415 -4.82 2.59 23.92
C CYS A 415 -5.28 3.32 25.20
N ASN A 416 -6.35 2.82 25.82
CA ASN A 416 -6.97 3.33 27.03
C ASN A 416 -6.76 2.44 28.28
N TYR A 417 -5.97 1.36 28.18
CA TYR A 417 -5.69 0.29 29.17
C TYR A 417 -6.81 -0.78 29.35
N GLN A 418 -8.00 -0.62 28.76
CA GLN A 418 -9.13 -1.54 28.94
C GLN A 418 -9.32 -2.45 27.72
N THR A 419 -8.82 -3.69 27.79
CA THR A 419 -8.94 -4.67 26.70
C THR A 419 -10.41 -5.00 26.36
N PHE A 420 -10.91 -4.40 25.28
CA PHE A 420 -12.19 -4.65 24.64
C PHE A 420 -12.12 -5.83 23.67
N CYS A 421 -11.02 -5.97 22.92
CA CYS A 421 -10.83 -7.08 22.00
C CYS A 421 -10.39 -8.35 22.73
N THR A 422 -10.87 -9.51 22.28
CA THR A 422 -10.61 -10.82 22.92
C THR A 422 -9.14 -11.26 22.90
N ASP A 423 -8.34 -10.64 22.03
CA ASP A 423 -6.90 -10.83 21.86
C ASP A 423 -6.08 -9.59 22.28
N GLY A 424 -6.73 -8.53 22.78
CA GLY A 424 -6.10 -7.26 23.13
C GLY A 424 -5.63 -6.42 21.95
N ALA A 425 -6.21 -6.59 20.76
CA ALA A 425 -5.89 -5.82 19.55
C ALA A 425 -5.95 -4.29 19.71
N ASP A 426 -6.84 -3.82 20.58
CA ASP A 426 -7.06 -2.42 20.95
C ASP A 426 -5.96 -1.84 21.86
N GLU A 427 -5.16 -2.68 22.53
CA GLU A 427 -4.11 -2.29 23.49
C GLU A 427 -2.68 -2.67 23.05
N ARG A 428 -2.49 -3.34 21.90
CA ARG A 428 -1.15 -3.66 21.34
C ARG A 428 -0.55 -2.52 20.53
N ARG A 429 0.79 -2.41 20.47
CA ARG A 429 1.56 -1.50 19.59
C ARG A 429 1.07 -0.03 19.65
N CYS A 430 0.83 0.49 20.85
CA CYS A 430 0.38 1.86 21.03
C CYS A 430 1.52 2.85 20.77
N ARG A 431 1.49 3.57 19.64
CA ARG A 431 2.40 4.72 19.40
C ARG A 431 2.01 5.96 20.21
N HIS A 432 0.72 6.14 20.46
CA HIS A 432 0.16 7.21 21.29
C HIS A 432 -0.90 6.62 22.24
N CYS A 433 -0.93 7.10 23.49
CA CYS A 433 -1.94 6.75 24.49
C CYS A 433 -3.04 7.83 24.55
N GLN A 434 -4.18 7.49 25.16
CA GLN A 434 -5.20 8.50 25.49
C GLN A 434 -4.64 9.55 26.47
N PRO A 435 -5.14 10.81 26.47
CA PRO A 435 -4.71 11.82 27.43
C PRO A 435 -4.95 11.39 28.89
N GLY A 436 -3.90 11.43 29.71
CA GLY A 436 -3.91 10.90 31.09
C GLY A 436 -3.39 9.45 31.23
N ASN A 437 -2.94 8.84 30.13
CA ASN A 437 -2.23 7.56 30.13
C ASN A 437 -0.75 7.76 29.76
N PHE A 438 0.12 7.05 30.48
CA PHE A 438 1.56 6.94 30.23
C PHE A 438 1.86 5.81 29.22
N ARG A 439 2.92 5.98 28.42
CA ARG A 439 3.37 5.01 27.42
C ARG A 439 4.56 4.21 27.94
N CYS A 440 4.35 2.92 28.18
CA CYS A 440 5.40 1.95 28.48
C CYS A 440 6.38 1.77 27.30
N ARG A 441 7.61 1.33 27.57
CA ARG A 441 8.60 1.00 26.53
C ARG A 441 8.25 -0.29 25.78
N ASP A 442 7.45 -1.19 26.36
CA ASP A 442 6.85 -2.36 25.70
C ASP A 442 5.73 -2.02 24.68
N GLU A 443 5.49 -0.72 24.43
CA GLU A 443 4.43 -0.17 23.58
C GLU A 443 3.00 -0.39 24.08
N LYS A 444 2.81 -0.70 25.37
CA LYS A 444 1.52 -0.64 26.06
C LYS A 444 1.27 0.76 26.64
N CYS A 445 0.01 1.05 26.96
CA CYS A 445 -0.38 2.21 27.77
C CYS A 445 -0.82 1.79 29.18
N VAL A 446 -0.52 2.59 30.19
CA VAL A 446 -1.01 2.49 31.58
C VAL A 446 -1.50 3.85 32.06
N TYR A 447 -2.19 3.95 33.20
CA TYR A 447 -2.62 5.26 33.70
C TYR A 447 -1.44 6.10 34.22
N GLU A 448 -1.42 7.41 33.94
CA GLU A 448 -0.36 8.32 34.40
C GLU A 448 -0.20 8.33 35.94
N THR A 449 -1.30 8.08 36.67
CA THR A 449 -1.31 7.98 38.13
C THR A 449 -0.63 6.72 38.71
N TRP A 450 -0.14 5.81 37.84
CA TRP A 450 0.53 4.56 38.22
C TRP A 450 2.04 4.62 37.99
N VAL A 451 2.54 5.65 37.29
CA VAL A 451 3.98 5.92 37.15
C VAL A 451 4.56 6.24 38.53
N CYS A 452 5.65 5.55 38.92
CA CYS A 452 6.34 5.72 40.20
C CYS A 452 5.48 5.43 41.47
N ASP A 453 4.52 4.50 41.40
CA ASP A 453 3.67 4.08 42.54
C ASP A 453 4.29 2.96 43.42
N GLY A 454 5.43 2.41 43.01
CA GLY A 454 6.11 1.29 43.66
C GLY A 454 5.65 -0.11 43.21
N GLN A 455 4.99 -0.23 42.06
CA GLN A 455 4.57 -1.48 41.42
C GLN A 455 4.79 -1.38 39.89
N PRO A 456 5.43 -2.37 39.25
CA PRO A 456 5.51 -2.43 37.79
C PRO A 456 4.16 -2.89 37.21
N ASP A 457 3.43 -1.98 36.57
CA ASP A 457 2.19 -2.23 35.85
C ASP A 457 2.41 -2.28 34.31
N CYS A 458 3.50 -1.70 33.79
CA CYS A 458 4.10 -2.04 32.50
C CYS A 458 4.71 -3.45 32.54
N ALA A 459 4.69 -4.23 31.45
CA ALA A 459 5.19 -5.61 31.47
C ALA A 459 6.73 -5.69 31.54
N ASP A 460 7.43 -4.62 31.17
CA ASP A 460 8.87 -4.44 31.37
C ASP A 460 9.24 -3.62 32.62
N GLY A 461 8.25 -3.07 33.35
CA GLY A 461 8.46 -2.18 34.50
C GLY A 461 9.00 -0.79 34.17
N SER A 462 8.81 -0.30 32.94
CA SER A 462 9.31 1.00 32.47
C SER A 462 8.63 2.23 33.08
N ASP A 463 7.49 2.04 33.74
CA ASP A 463 6.77 2.97 34.62
C ASP A 463 7.47 3.22 35.98
N GLU A 464 8.37 2.32 36.40
CA GLU A 464 9.17 2.42 37.63
C GLU A 464 10.64 2.81 37.34
N TRP A 465 10.96 3.27 36.11
CA TRP A 465 12.31 3.71 35.73
C TRP A 465 12.46 5.24 35.82
N ASP A 466 13.61 5.69 36.35
CA ASP A 466 14.00 7.10 36.57
C ASP A 466 13.09 7.89 37.55
N CYS A 467 12.41 7.18 38.44
CA CYS A 467 11.59 7.75 39.50
C CYS A 467 12.40 8.49 40.58
N SER A 468 12.30 9.83 40.58
CA SER A 468 12.90 10.69 41.64
C SER A 468 12.26 10.52 43.03
N TYR A 469 11.07 9.93 43.08
CA TYR A 469 10.37 9.46 44.28
C TYR A 469 9.55 8.22 43.91
N ALA A 470 9.40 7.27 44.82
CA ALA A 470 8.45 6.17 44.69
C ALA A 470 7.42 6.28 45.83
N LEU A 471 6.13 6.17 45.51
CA LEU A 471 5.02 6.36 46.47
C LEU A 471 4.41 5.03 46.91
N PRO A 472 4.97 4.31 47.92
CA PRO A 472 4.60 2.93 48.20
C PRO A 472 3.12 2.78 48.62
N ARG A 473 2.24 2.47 47.66
CA ARG A 473 0.78 2.29 47.88
C ARG A 473 0.46 1.27 48.99
N LYS A 474 1.38 0.32 49.24
CA LYS A 474 1.34 -0.67 50.33
C LYS A 474 1.28 -0.06 51.74
N VAL A 475 1.79 1.16 51.95
CA VAL A 475 1.68 1.88 53.23
C VAL A 475 0.27 2.44 53.43
N ILE A 476 -0.36 2.95 52.36
CA ILE A 476 -1.69 3.56 52.41
C ILE A 476 -2.75 2.50 52.72
N THR A 477 -2.71 1.34 52.06
CA THR A 477 -3.63 0.22 52.33
C THR A 477 -3.47 -0.32 53.76
N ALA A 478 -2.23 -0.48 54.25
CA ALA A 478 -1.99 -0.87 55.63
C ALA A 478 -2.53 0.16 56.65
N ALA A 479 -2.35 1.45 56.39
CA ALA A 479 -2.85 2.52 57.26
C ALA A 479 -4.39 2.59 57.27
N VAL A 480 -5.04 2.44 56.12
CA VAL A 480 -6.52 2.43 56.00
C VAL A 480 -7.12 1.21 56.71
N ILE A 481 -6.57 0.01 56.50
CA ILE A 481 -7.03 -1.21 57.19
C ILE A 481 -6.81 -1.08 58.71
N GLY A 482 -5.64 -0.59 59.13
CA GLY A 482 -5.35 -0.34 60.55
C GLY A 482 -6.32 0.67 61.19
N SER A 483 -6.65 1.73 60.47
CA SER A 483 -7.60 2.75 60.93
C SER A 483 -9.02 2.22 61.04
N LEU A 484 -9.47 1.42 60.07
CA LEU A 484 -10.79 0.77 60.09
C LEU A 484 -10.91 -0.25 61.24
N VAL A 485 -9.90 -1.09 61.45
CA VAL A 485 -9.87 -2.05 62.56
C VAL A 485 -9.85 -1.34 63.91
N CYS A 486 -9.04 -0.28 64.06
CA CYS A 486 -8.98 0.52 65.28
C CYS A 486 -10.33 1.21 65.57
N GLY A 487 -10.96 1.81 64.55
CA GLY A 487 -12.28 2.42 64.66
C GLY A 487 -13.36 1.42 65.08
N LEU A 488 -13.37 0.22 64.48
CA LEU A 488 -14.30 -0.85 64.85
C LEU A 488 -14.12 -1.27 66.32
N LEU A 489 -12.88 -1.45 66.76
CA LEU A 489 -12.56 -1.82 68.14
C LEU A 489 -12.97 -0.73 69.15
N LEU A 490 -12.81 0.56 68.80
CA LEU A 490 -13.29 1.67 69.62
C LEU A 490 -14.82 1.70 69.73
N VAL A 491 -15.55 1.45 68.64
CA VAL A 491 -17.03 1.36 68.67
C VAL A 491 -17.49 0.18 69.52
N ILE A 492 -16.82 -0.98 69.42
CA ILE A 492 -17.10 -2.14 70.27
C ILE A 492 -16.82 -1.82 71.75
N ALA A 493 -15.68 -1.20 72.05
CA ALA A 493 -15.30 -0.82 73.41
C ALA A 493 -16.31 0.17 74.03
N LEU A 494 -16.75 1.18 73.27
CA LEU A 494 -17.79 2.14 73.69
C LEU A 494 -19.16 1.47 73.87
N GLY A 495 -19.54 0.55 72.98
CA GLY A 495 -20.76 -0.25 73.14
C GLY A 495 -20.74 -1.09 74.42
N CYS A 496 -19.61 -1.72 74.72
CA CYS A 496 -19.38 -2.49 75.95
C CYS A 496 -19.42 -1.60 77.20
N THR A 497 -18.73 -0.45 77.23
CA THR A 497 -18.74 0.45 78.41
C THR A 497 -20.11 1.09 78.62
N CYS A 498 -20.83 1.46 77.56
CA CYS A 498 -22.23 1.92 77.66
C CYS A 498 -23.16 0.82 78.22
N LYS A 499 -23.01 -0.44 77.80
CA LYS A 499 -23.74 -1.58 78.40
C LYS A 499 -23.40 -1.78 79.87
N LEU A 500 -22.12 -1.70 80.24
CA LEU A 500 -21.65 -1.87 81.62
C LEU A 500 -22.13 -0.71 82.52
N TYR A 501 -22.14 0.51 82.00
CA TYR A 501 -22.70 1.70 82.67
C TYR A 501 -24.22 1.60 82.82
N ALA A 502 -24.96 1.10 81.81
CA ALA A 502 -26.39 0.85 81.91
C ALA A 502 -26.73 -0.18 83.01
N ILE A 503 -25.94 -1.26 83.13
CA ILE A 503 -26.11 -2.26 84.20
C ILE A 503 -25.80 -1.63 85.58
N ARG A 504 -24.69 -0.91 85.73
CA ARG A 504 -24.36 -0.23 87.00
C ARG A 504 -25.38 0.84 87.40
N THR A 505 -25.89 1.61 86.44
CA THR A 505 -26.96 2.59 86.72
C THR A 505 -28.30 1.92 87.04
N GLN A 506 -28.49 0.65 86.67
CA GLN A 506 -29.61 -0.17 87.14
C GLN A 506 -29.45 -0.50 88.64
N GLU A 507 -28.23 -0.81 89.12
CA GLU A 507 -27.93 -0.96 90.56
C GLU A 507 -28.17 0.35 91.33
N TYR A 508 -27.72 1.49 90.79
CA TYR A 508 -28.03 2.82 91.38
C TYR A 508 -29.53 3.13 91.36
N ARG A 509 -30.30 2.68 90.36
CA ARG A 509 -31.77 2.80 90.36
C ARG A 509 -32.41 2.02 91.51
N THR A 510 -31.93 0.81 91.82
CA THR A 510 -32.41 0.07 93.00
C THR A 510 -32.06 0.77 94.31
N GLN A 511 -30.89 1.39 94.42
CA GLN A 511 -30.51 2.15 95.63
C GLN A 511 -31.30 3.46 95.79
N CYS A 512 -31.55 4.20 94.71
CA CYS A 512 -32.36 5.42 94.74
C CYS A 512 -33.85 5.15 95.00
N TRP A 513 -34.38 4.00 94.56
CA TRP A 513 -35.75 3.61 94.92
C TRP A 513 -35.90 3.34 96.43
N ALA A 514 -34.88 2.76 97.08
CA ALA A 514 -34.89 2.55 98.52
C ALA A 514 -34.93 3.86 99.33
N THR A 515 -34.24 4.92 98.89
CA THR A 515 -34.24 6.23 99.57
C THR A 515 -35.45 7.10 99.24
N CYS A 516 -35.96 7.09 98.00
CA CYS A 516 -37.16 7.86 97.63
C CYS A 516 -38.43 7.38 98.35
N VAL A 517 -38.61 6.06 98.53
CA VAL A 517 -39.81 5.50 99.20
C VAL A 517 -39.90 5.88 100.68
N LEU A 518 -38.75 6.07 101.36
CA LEU A 518 -38.73 6.55 102.75
C LEU A 518 -39.05 8.05 102.84
N CYS A 519 -38.58 8.87 101.91
CA CYS A 519 -38.85 10.31 101.92
C CYS A 519 -40.35 10.61 101.70
N TYR A 520 -41.00 9.91 100.76
CA TYR A 520 -42.41 10.16 100.43
C TYR A 520 -43.40 9.80 101.57
N ARG A 521 -42.99 8.96 102.54
CA ARG A 521 -43.84 8.58 103.68
C ARG A 521 -43.89 9.60 104.83
N SER A 522 -42.90 10.48 104.95
CA SER A 522 -42.87 11.50 106.01
C SER A 522 -43.58 12.80 105.65
N CYS A 523 -43.95 13.00 104.38
CA CYS A 523 -44.67 14.20 103.91
C CYS A 523 -46.20 14.00 103.85
N ALA A 524 -46.69 12.79 104.18
CA ALA A 524 -48.11 12.40 104.11
C ALA A 524 -48.74 12.12 105.49
N ARG A 525 -48.15 12.66 106.57
CA ARG A 525 -48.72 12.72 107.92
C ARG A 525 -48.34 14.03 108.63
N ILE A 526 -48.96 15.11 108.14
CA ILE A 526 -49.46 16.19 109.00
C ILE A 526 -50.96 15.90 109.17
#